data_AF-A0A9X8YQW2-F1
#
_entry.id   AF-A0A9X8YQW2-F1
#
_cell.length_a   1.000
_cell.length_b   1.000
_cell.length_c   1.000
_cell.angle_alpha   90.00
_cell.angle_beta   90.00
_cell.angle_gamma   90.00
#
_symmetry.space_group_name_H-M   'P 1'
#
loop_
_entity.id
_entity.type
_entity.pdbx_description
1 polymer ?
#
loop_
_entity_poly.entity_id
_entity_poly.type
_entity_poly.pdbx_seq_one_letter_code
_entity_poly.pdbx_strand_id
1 'polypeptide(L)'
;SVPQDCLIMTLACGKYRFNKLDFGTLEGLPRLLDVGQCNDAYSAIMLAVKLADTLGCSVNELPLSLVLSWFEQKAIVILLTLLSLGV
;
A
#
# COMPACT_ATOMS: atom_id res chain seq x y z
N SER A 1 15.97 3.41 0.79
CA SER A 1 15.71 3.67 -0.65
C SER A 1 14.84 2.55 -1.19
N VAL A 2 14.04 2.82 -2.23
CA VAL A 2 13.18 1.82 -2.89
C VAL A 2 13.73 1.58 -4.31
N PRO A 3 13.88 0.32 -4.77
CA PRO A 3 14.34 0.00 -6.13
C PRO A 3 13.53 0.71 -7.22
N GLN A 4 14.18 1.08 -8.34
CA GLN A 4 13.59 1.92 -9.39
C GLN A 4 12.44 1.25 -10.17
N ASP A 5 12.37 -0.07 -10.13
CA ASP A 5 11.36 -0.94 -10.72
C ASP A 5 10.16 -1.22 -9.80
N CYS A 6 10.09 -0.56 -8.64
CA CYS A 6 8.98 -0.70 -7.70
C CYS A 6 8.08 0.54 -7.69
N LEU A 7 6.78 0.30 -7.53
CA LEU A 7 5.77 1.30 -7.16
C LEU A 7 5.67 1.40 -5.64
N ILE A 8 5.40 2.61 -5.13
CA ILE A 8 5.15 2.91 -3.72
C ILE A 8 3.68 3.27 -3.59
N MET A 9 2.92 2.45 -2.87
CA MET A 9 1.53 2.75 -2.53
C MET A 9 1.45 3.26 -1.10
N THR A 10 0.94 4.47 -0.90
CA THR A 10 0.85 5.10 0.42
C THR A 10 -0.57 5.56 0.73
N LEU A 11 -0.85 5.69 2.02
CA LEU A 11 -2.08 6.21 2.57
C LEU A 11 -1.81 6.77 3.96
N ALA A 12 -2.78 7.49 4.51
CA ALA A 12 -2.68 8.15 5.82
C ALA A 12 -1.55 9.19 5.94
N CYS A 13 -1.44 9.81 7.11
CA CYS A 13 -0.50 10.90 7.35
C CYS A 13 0.98 10.49 7.29
N GLY A 14 1.32 9.20 7.37
CA GLY A 14 2.69 8.71 7.22
C GLY A 14 3.34 9.12 5.89
N LYS A 15 2.52 9.33 4.84
CA LYS A 15 2.95 9.81 3.52
C LYS A 15 3.78 11.09 3.57
N TYR A 16 3.53 11.99 4.53
CA TYR A 16 4.21 13.28 4.60
C TYR A 16 5.71 13.17 4.92
N ARG A 17 6.19 11.98 5.32
CA ARG A 17 7.62 11.70 5.45
C ARG A 17 8.35 11.68 4.09
N PHE A 18 7.64 11.44 2.98
CA PHE A 18 8.27 11.22 1.68
C PHE A 18 7.48 11.70 0.47
N ASN A 19 6.23 12.13 0.60
CA ASN A 19 5.38 12.50 -0.55
C ASN A 19 5.82 13.74 -1.33
N LYS A 20 6.83 14.47 -0.84
CA LYS A 20 7.47 15.60 -1.53
C LYS A 20 8.75 15.20 -2.27
N LEU A 21 9.17 13.94 -2.17
CA LEU A 21 10.32 13.42 -2.92
C LEU A 21 9.88 13.08 -4.34
N ASP A 22 10.79 13.27 -5.29
CA ASP A 22 10.57 12.84 -6.66
C ASP A 22 10.96 11.36 -6.81
N PHE A 23 9.97 10.53 -7.12
CA PHE A 23 10.14 9.11 -7.42
C PHE A 23 10.08 8.80 -8.92
N GLY A 24 9.76 9.79 -9.76
CA GLY A 24 9.59 9.61 -11.20
C GLY A 24 8.38 8.75 -11.58
N THR A 25 8.48 8.13 -12.76
CA THR A 25 7.44 7.25 -13.32
C THR A 25 8.02 5.88 -13.65
N LEU A 26 7.16 4.87 -13.69
CA LEU A 26 7.45 3.51 -14.14
C LEU A 26 6.39 3.15 -15.18
N GLU A 27 6.81 2.90 -16.42
CA GLU A 27 5.90 2.59 -17.54
C GLU A 27 4.77 3.63 -17.73
N GLY A 28 5.08 4.92 -17.47
CA GLY A 28 4.11 6.01 -17.58
C GLY A 28 3.22 6.21 -16.35
N LEU A 29 3.30 5.33 -15.34
CA LEU A 29 2.60 5.48 -14.06
C LEU A 29 3.47 6.25 -13.06
N PRO A 30 2.90 7.16 -12.24
CA PRO A 30 3.62 7.74 -11.11
C PRO A 30 4.12 6.64 -10.17
N ARG A 31 5.40 6.68 -9.79
CA ARG A 31 5.96 5.69 -8.86
C ARG A 31 5.43 5.84 -7.43
N LEU A 32 4.91 7.01 -7.07
CA LEU A 32 4.20 7.22 -5.83
C LEU A 32 2.69 7.28 -6.10
N LEU A 33 1.97 6.28 -5.61
CA LEU A 33 0.52 6.19 -5.68
C LEU A 33 -0.06 6.48 -4.29
N ASP A 34 -0.70 7.64 -4.15
CA ASP A 34 -1.39 8.02 -2.92
C ASP A 34 -2.86 7.62 -2.96
N VAL A 35 -3.24 6.69 -2.08
CA VAL A 35 -4.58 6.11 -2.00
C VAL A 35 -5.51 6.92 -1.09
N GLY A 36 -4.98 7.87 -0.30
CA GLY A 36 -5.81 8.79 0.49
C GLY A 36 -5.56 8.76 2.01
N GLN A 37 -6.62 8.85 2.79
CA GLN A 37 -6.61 8.87 4.25
C GLN A 37 -6.39 7.46 4.84
N CYS A 38 -6.35 7.35 6.17
CA CYS A 38 -6.16 6.06 6.85
C CYS A 38 -7.28 5.06 6.52
N ASN A 39 -8.52 5.51 6.38
CA ASN A 39 -9.66 4.67 6.03
C ASN A 39 -9.61 4.16 4.58
N ASP A 40 -8.85 4.81 3.69
CA ASP A 40 -8.66 4.34 2.31
C ASP A 40 -7.74 3.11 2.23
N ALA A 41 -7.26 2.60 3.38
CA ALA A 41 -6.70 1.25 3.51
C ALA A 41 -7.64 0.18 2.95
N TYR A 42 -8.95 0.35 3.06
CA TYR A 42 -9.92 -0.54 2.42
C TYR A 42 -9.74 -0.59 0.89
N SER A 43 -9.61 0.57 0.25
CA SER A 43 -9.40 0.66 -1.20
C SER A 43 -8.09 0.01 -1.63
N ALA A 44 -7.00 0.20 -0.85
CA ALA A 44 -5.72 -0.45 -1.11
C ALA A 44 -5.80 -1.99 -0.97
N ILE A 45 -6.49 -2.48 0.06
CA ILE A 45 -6.73 -3.92 0.27
C ILE A 45 -7.53 -4.50 -0.90
N MET A 46 -8.61 -3.85 -1.31
CA MET A 46 -9.44 -4.32 -2.42
C MET A 46 -8.67 -4.36 -3.74
N LEU A 47 -7.76 -3.41 -3.96
CA LEU A 47 -6.86 -3.44 -5.12
C LEU A 47 -5.93 -4.65 -5.08
N ALA A 48 -5.30 -4.95 -3.94
CA ALA A 48 -4.45 -6.13 -3.79
C ALA A 48 -5.24 -7.44 -4.01
N VAL A 49 -6.44 -7.55 -3.43
CA VAL A 49 -7.34 -8.70 -3.65
C VAL A 49 -7.68 -8.87 -5.13
N LYS A 50 -8.04 -7.78 -5.83
CA LYS A 50 -8.37 -7.83 -7.25
C LYS A 50 -7.17 -8.18 -8.13
N LEU A 51 -5.98 -7.72 -7.76
CA LEU A 51 -4.75 -8.07 -8.45
C LEU A 51 -4.42 -9.55 -8.27
N ALA A 52 -4.53 -10.08 -7.04
CA ALA A 52 -4.35 -11.49 -6.73
C ALA A 52 -5.33 -12.37 -7.51
N ASP A 53 -6.63 -12.00 -7.52
CA ASP A 53 -7.67 -12.67 -8.34
C ASP A 53 -7.27 -12.74 -9.82
N THR A 54 -6.76 -11.62 -10.38
CA THR A 54 -6.40 -11.51 -11.80
C THR A 54 -5.17 -12.35 -12.14
N LEU A 55 -4.23 -12.48 -11.21
CA LEU A 55 -3.02 -13.29 -11.36
C LEU A 55 -3.22 -14.76 -10.97
N GLY A 56 -4.38 -15.11 -10.42
CA GLY A 56 -4.69 -16.47 -9.98
C GLY A 56 -3.86 -16.93 -8.78
N CYS A 57 -3.45 -16.00 -7.91
CA CYS A 57 -2.67 -16.29 -6.69
C CYS A 57 -3.38 -15.73 -5.46
N SER A 58 -2.86 -16.04 -4.27
CA SER A 58 -3.28 -15.38 -3.02
C SER A 58 -2.61 -14.01 -2.86
N VAL A 59 -3.18 -13.17 -1.98
CA VAL A 59 -2.61 -11.83 -1.68
C VAL A 59 -1.16 -11.93 -1.15
N ASN A 60 -0.85 -12.97 -0.38
CA ASN A 60 0.48 -13.18 0.20
C ASN A 60 1.52 -13.65 -0.82
N GLU A 61 1.10 -14.09 -2.01
CA GLU A 61 1.98 -14.47 -3.11
C GLU A 61 2.26 -13.30 -4.07
N LEU A 62 1.57 -12.17 -3.90
CA LEU A 62 1.88 -10.97 -4.66
C LEU A 62 3.30 -10.48 -4.34
N PRO A 63 3.99 -9.82 -5.29
CA PRO A 63 5.26 -9.14 -5.03
C PRO A 63 5.04 -7.85 -4.22
N LEU A 64 4.43 -7.98 -3.04
CA LEU A 64 4.03 -6.91 -2.15
C LEU A 64 4.86 -6.95 -0.88
N SER A 65 5.43 -5.81 -0.50
CA SER A 65 6.06 -5.61 0.81
C SER A 65 5.27 -4.57 1.59
N LEU A 66 4.85 -4.93 2.81
CA LEU A 66 4.07 -4.06 3.68
C LEU A 66 4.97 -3.38 4.72
N VAL A 67 5.02 -2.05 4.69
CA VAL A 67 5.73 -1.24 5.68
C VAL A 67 4.70 -0.46 6.48
N LEU A 68 4.48 -0.86 7.73
CA LEU A 68 3.51 -0.24 8.62
C LEU A 68 4.17 0.84 9.49
N SER A 69 3.62 2.05 9.40
CA SER A 69 3.89 3.13 10.36
C SER A 69 2.60 3.48 11.07
N TRP A 70 2.61 3.49 12.40
CA TRP A 70 1.42 3.66 13.22
C TRP A 70 1.64 4.74 14.29
N PHE A 71 0.54 5.33 14.75
CA PHE A 71 0.55 6.32 15.83
C PHE A 71 -0.69 6.17 16.73
N GLU A 72 -1.90 6.22 16.16
CA GLU A 72 -3.15 6.19 16.91
C GLU A 72 -4.02 4.95 16.58
N GLN A 73 -5.21 4.89 17.16
CA GLN A 73 -6.02 3.68 17.24
C GLN A 73 -6.59 3.26 15.88
N LYS A 74 -6.80 4.16 14.92
CA LYS A 74 -7.24 3.77 13.56
C LYS A 74 -6.18 2.93 12.87
N ALA A 75 -4.88 3.20 13.08
CA ALA A 75 -3.81 2.35 12.56
C ALA A 75 -3.85 0.93 13.16
N ILE A 76 -4.26 0.79 14.43
CA ILE A 76 -4.45 -0.52 15.08
C ILE A 76 -5.60 -1.28 14.40
N VAL A 77 -6.74 -0.63 14.14
CA VAL A 77 -7.89 -1.27 13.46
C VAL A 77 -7.51 -1.73 12.05
N ILE A 78 -6.70 -0.95 11.32
CA ILE A 78 -6.19 -1.35 10.00
C ILE A 78 -5.29 -2.59 10.11
N LEU A 79 -4.37 -2.61 11.09
CA LEU A 79 -3.53 -3.79 11.32
C LEU A 79 -4.37 -5.04 11.64
N LEU A 80 -5.36 -4.92 12.53
CA LEU A 80 -6.26 -6.03 12.86
C LEU A 80 -7.06 -6.50 11.63
N THR A 81 -7.45 -5.59 10.75
CA THR A 81 -8.11 -5.91 9.49
C THR A 81 -7.19 -6.74 8.58
N LEU A 82 -5.93 -6.32 8.42
CA LEU A 82 -4.93 -7.06 7.65
C LEU A 82 -4.72 -8.48 8.21
N LEU A 83 -4.51 -8.59 9.53
CA LEU A 83 -4.36 -9.89 10.20
C LEU A 83 -5.59 -10.79 10.03
N SER A 84 -6.80 -10.22 10.07
CA SER A 84 -8.04 -10.98 9.85
C SER A 84 -8.19 -11.51 8.43
N LEU A 85 -7.57 -10.82 7.46
CA LEU A 85 -7.51 -11.24 6.06
C LEU A 85 -6.36 -12.22 5.79
N GLY A 86 -5.58 -12.58 6.82
CA GLY A 86 -4.44 -13.49 6.72
C GLY A 86 -3.21 -12.88 6.08
N VAL A 87 -3.10 -11.54 6.11
CA VAL A 87 -1.92 -10.76 5.68
C VAL A 87 -0.94 -10.60 6.84
#